data_AF-A0A4P9A3U1-F1
#
_entry.id   AF-A0A4P9A3U1-F1
#
_cell.length_a   1.000
_cell.length_b   1.000
_cell.length_c   1.000
_cell.angle_alpha   90.00
_cell.angle_beta   90.00
_cell.angle_gamma   90.00
#
_symmetry.space_group_name_H-M   'P 1'
#
loop_
_entity.id
_entity.type
_entity.pdbx_description
1 polymer ?
#
loop_
_entity_poly.entity_id
_entity_poly.type
_entity_poly.pdbx_seq_one_letter_code
_entity_poly.pdbx_strand_id
1 'polypeptide(L)'
;MMIKKLDKHELRRLIYHIRHDYLTLNNVIIAGAVLIALSWAWGSVEAMQRNYHLQQLLDNKKQQVELETLKVSLAEYEAKYYQTVEYQDLAVRQRLGHGSPGEKQLIVPSTDVETEKTSAVSKQQLTESNLQQWTNFLFGANRKRS
;
A
#
# COMPACT_ATOMS: atom_id res chain seq x y z
N MET A 1 -15.10 -17.62 -26.64
CA MET A 1 -16.19 -17.33 -25.69
C MET A 1 -17.13 -16.31 -26.35
N MET A 2 -18.27 -16.77 -26.89
CA MET A 2 -19.17 -15.97 -27.72
C MET A 2 -19.96 -14.97 -26.87
N ILE A 3 -19.80 -13.68 -27.14
CA ILE A 3 -20.73 -12.64 -26.68
C ILE A 3 -22.00 -12.83 -27.53
N LYS A 4 -23.02 -13.44 -26.92
CA LYS A 4 -24.32 -13.72 -27.54
C LYS A 4 -24.92 -12.37 -27.98
N LYS A 5 -24.94 -12.10 -29.29
CA LYS A 5 -25.56 -10.88 -29.83
C LYS A 5 -27.03 -10.90 -29.43
N LEU A 6 -27.45 -9.91 -28.65
CA LEU A 6 -28.81 -9.79 -28.16
C LEU A 6 -29.73 -9.53 -29.36
N ASP A 7 -30.57 -10.52 -29.67
CA ASP A 7 -31.35 -10.53 -30.91
C ASP A 7 -32.47 -9.47 -30.87
N LYS A 8 -32.65 -8.73 -31.97
CA LYS A 8 -33.55 -7.56 -32.04
C LYS A 8 -35.01 -7.94 -31.79
N HIS A 9 -35.36 -9.20 -32.04
CA HIS A 9 -36.68 -9.76 -31.81
C HIS A 9 -36.93 -10.09 -30.33
N GLU A 10 -35.92 -10.57 -29.62
CA GLU A 10 -35.97 -10.82 -28.17
C GLU A 10 -36.03 -9.51 -27.38
N LEU A 11 -35.28 -8.49 -27.81
CA LEU A 11 -35.39 -7.13 -27.28
C LEU A 11 -36.80 -6.55 -27.47
N ARG A 12 -37.41 -6.73 -28.64
CA ARG A 12 -38.78 -6.24 -28.91
C ARG A 12 -39.84 -6.94 -28.05
N ARG A 13 -39.69 -8.24 -27.80
CA ARG A 13 -40.59 -8.99 -26.90
C ARG A 13 -40.41 -8.55 -25.44
N LEU A 14 -39.17 -8.41 -24.98
CA LEU A 14 -38.89 -7.88 -23.64
C LEU A 14 -39.49 -6.48 -23.46
N ILE A 15 -39.28 -5.58 -24.42
CA ILE A 15 -39.85 -4.22 -24.39
C ILE A 15 -41.38 -4.24 -24.42
N TYR A 16 -42.01 -5.15 -25.17
CA TYR A 16 -43.46 -5.26 -25.25
C TYR A 16 -44.07 -5.77 -23.94
N HIS A 17 -43.49 -6.81 -23.32
CA HIS A 17 -43.92 -7.30 -22.01
C HIS A 17 -43.68 -6.28 -20.89
N ILE A 18 -42.54 -5.59 -20.90
CA ILE A 18 -42.25 -4.48 -19.98
C ILE A 18 -43.30 -3.37 -20.14
N ARG A 19 -43.64 -3.00 -21.37
CA ARG A 19 -44.58 -1.92 -21.65
C ARG A 19 -46.03 -2.28 -21.29
N HIS A 20 -46.44 -3.53 -21.41
CA HIS A 20 -47.85 -3.90 -21.23
C HIS A 20 -48.18 -4.32 -19.79
N ASP A 21 -47.28 -5.03 -19.11
CA ASP A 21 -47.55 -5.56 -17.75
C ASP A 21 -46.92 -4.73 -16.62
N TYR A 22 -45.85 -3.98 -16.89
CA TYR A 22 -45.11 -3.21 -15.86
C TYR A 22 -45.44 -1.71 -15.84
N LEU A 23 -46.25 -1.20 -16.77
CA LEU A 23 -46.77 0.18 -16.75
C LEU A 23 -48.02 0.32 -15.86
N THR A 24 -48.06 -0.40 -14.75
CA THR A 24 -48.96 -0.12 -13.64
C THR A 24 -48.28 0.85 -12.68
N LEU A 25 -49.01 1.81 -12.10
CA LEU A 25 -48.47 2.87 -11.23
C LEU A 25 -47.49 2.34 -10.16
N ASN A 26 -47.77 1.15 -9.61
CA ASN A 26 -46.95 0.51 -8.59
C ASN A 26 -45.54 0.12 -9.09
N ASN A 27 -45.43 -0.45 -10.29
CA ASN A 27 -44.14 -0.88 -10.82
C ASN A 27 -43.25 0.30 -11.26
N VAL A 28 -43.86 1.41 -11.69
CA VAL A 28 -43.12 2.65 -11.98
C VAL A 28 -42.49 3.22 -10.71
N ILE A 29 -43.22 3.17 -9.59
CA ILE A 29 -42.71 3.62 -8.28
C ILE A 29 -41.53 2.72 -7.83
N ILE A 30 -41.66 1.40 -7.96
CA ILE A 30 -40.58 0.45 -7.60
C ILE A 30 -39.34 0.68 -8.49
N ALA A 31 -39.52 0.85 -9.80
CA ALA A 31 -38.41 1.15 -10.71
C ALA A 31 -37.74 2.49 -10.37
N GLY A 32 -38.52 3.51 -10.02
CA GLY A 32 -38.02 4.79 -9.52
C GLY A 32 -37.21 4.64 -8.22
N ALA A 33 -37.71 3.86 -7.26
CA ALA A 33 -37.01 3.60 -6.00
C ALA A 33 -35.67 2.88 -6.21
N VAL A 34 -35.62 1.90 -7.13
CA VAL A 34 -34.38 1.21 -7.50
C VAL A 34 -33.39 2.16 -8.17
N LEU A 35 -33.86 3.02 -9.08
CA LEU A 35 -33.00 4.03 -9.73
C LEU A 35 -32.44 5.04 -8.73
N ILE A 36 -33.25 5.48 -7.76
CA ILE A 36 -32.79 6.35 -6.67
C ILE A 36 -31.76 5.63 -5.80
N ALA A 37 -32.02 4.38 -5.42
CA ALA A 37 -31.07 3.58 -4.65
C ALA A 37 -29.73 3.38 -5.38
N LEU A 38 -29.77 3.13 -6.69
CA LEU A 38 -28.57 3.04 -7.52
C LEU A 38 -27.85 4.39 -7.66
N SER A 39 -28.60 5.49 -7.79
CA SER A 39 -28.03 6.85 -7.83
C SER A 39 -27.35 7.22 -6.51
N TRP A 40 -27.90 6.78 -5.37
CA TRP A 40 -27.28 6.96 -4.06
C TRP A 40 -26.03 6.09 -3.89
N ALA A 41 -26.06 4.86 -4.38
CA ALA A 41 -24.90 3.97 -4.40
C ALA A 41 -23.77 4.50 -5.30
N TRP A 42 -24.11 5.16 -6.43
CA TRP A 42 -23.11 5.78 -7.31
C TRP A 42 -22.45 6.99 -6.66
N GLY A 43 -23.24 7.84 -5.98
CA GLY A 43 -22.74 9.00 -5.25
C GLY A 43 -21.85 8.65 -4.05
N SER A 44 -22.09 7.51 -3.37
CA SER A 44 -21.25 7.07 -2.25
C SER A 44 -19.89 6.53 -2.70
N VAL A 45 -19.81 5.87 -3.85
CA VAL A 45 -18.55 5.36 -4.42
C VAL A 45 -17.61 6.50 -4.83
N GLU A 46 -18.14 7.57 -5.42
CA GLU A 46 -17.33 8.72 -5.85
C GLU A 46 -16.81 9.54 -4.65
N ALA A 47 -17.63 9.71 -3.60
CA ALA A 47 -17.22 10.34 -2.35
C ALA A 47 -16.13 9.53 -1.62
N MET A 48 -16.20 8.21 -1.67
CA MET A 48 -15.17 7.32 -1.13
C MET A 48 -13.87 7.44 -1.95
N GLN A 49 -13.92 7.33 -3.28
CA GLN A 49 -12.72 7.44 -4.13
C GLN A 49 -11.98 8.78 -3.95
N ARG A 50 -12.70 9.89 -3.80
CA ARG A 50 -12.10 11.22 -3.63
C ARG A 50 -11.40 11.39 -2.27
N ASN A 51 -11.91 10.73 -1.23
CA ASN A 51 -11.31 10.76 0.11
C ASN A 51 -10.10 9.81 0.22
N TYR A 52 -10.16 8.65 -0.44
CA TYR A 52 -9.05 7.69 -0.46
C TYR A 52 -7.82 8.21 -1.19
N HIS A 53 -7.97 8.89 -2.33
CA HIS A 53 -6.82 9.50 -3.03
C HIS A 53 -6.15 10.61 -2.20
N LEU A 54 -6.94 11.38 -1.45
CA LEU A 54 -6.42 12.46 -0.62
C LEU A 54 -5.71 11.92 0.63
N GLN A 55 -6.27 10.88 1.25
CA GLN A 55 -5.66 10.18 2.39
C GLN A 55 -4.37 9.45 1.99
N GLN A 56 -4.36 8.79 0.83
CA GLN A 56 -3.19 8.04 0.39
C GLN A 56 -2.01 8.94 0.03
N LEU A 57 -2.25 10.15 -0.53
CA LEU A 57 -1.19 11.14 -0.74
C LEU A 57 -0.65 11.72 0.57
N LEU A 58 -1.52 11.90 1.58
CA LEU A 58 -1.13 12.37 2.90
C LEU A 58 -0.32 11.31 3.66
N ASP A 59 -0.71 10.04 3.59
CA ASP A 59 -0.01 8.94 4.27
C ASP A 59 1.38 8.71 3.67
N ASN A 60 1.50 8.72 2.34
CA ASN A 60 2.81 8.61 1.68
C ASN A 60 3.73 9.77 2.05
N LYS A 61 3.22 11.00 2.11
CA LYS A 61 4.03 12.18 2.50
C LYS A 61 4.43 12.14 3.97
N LYS A 62 3.53 11.72 4.88
CA LYS A 62 3.84 11.56 6.30
C LYS A 62 4.93 10.50 6.53
N GLN A 63 4.81 9.36 5.86
CA GLN A 63 5.84 8.31 5.93
C GLN A 63 7.20 8.78 5.41
N GLN A 64 7.24 9.56 4.33
CA GLN A 64 8.49 10.12 3.82
C GLN A 64 9.14 11.07 4.83
N VAL A 65 8.34 11.98 5.41
CA VAL A 65 8.84 12.92 6.43
C VAL A 65 9.36 12.15 7.65
N GLU A 66 8.63 11.15 8.14
CA GLU A 66 9.06 10.35 9.28
C GLU A 66 10.40 9.64 9.00
N LEU A 67 10.55 9.01 7.83
CA LEU A 67 11.80 8.36 7.44
C LEU A 67 12.96 9.34 7.30
N GLU A 68 12.74 10.52 6.72
CA GLU A 68 13.76 11.56 6.59
C GLU A 68 14.16 12.12 7.95
N THR A 69 13.20 12.40 8.83
CA THR A 69 13.49 12.86 10.20
C THR A 69 14.29 11.83 10.99
N LEU A 70 13.97 10.55 10.86
CA LEU A 70 14.72 9.47 11.48
C LEU A 70 16.15 9.42 10.95
N LYS A 71 16.36 9.50 9.63
CA LYS A 71 17.70 9.54 9.03
C LYS A 71 18.54 10.72 9.52
N VAL A 72 17.94 11.90 9.61
CA VAL A 72 18.63 13.10 10.12
C VAL A 72 19.01 12.90 11.58
N SER A 73 18.08 12.42 12.41
CA SER A 73 18.36 12.16 13.83
C SER A 73 19.46 11.11 14.04
N LEU A 74 19.50 10.08 13.20
CA LEU A 74 20.56 9.07 13.21
C LEU A 74 21.90 9.66 12.80
N ALA A 75 21.96 10.41 11.70
CA ALA A 75 23.18 11.07 11.25
C ALA A 75 23.72 12.07 12.28
N GLU A 76 22.83 12.83 12.94
CA GLU A 76 23.20 13.71 14.05
C GLU A 76 23.74 12.92 15.25
N TYR A 77 23.13 11.78 15.58
CA TYR A 77 23.60 10.91 16.66
C TYR A 77 24.97 10.30 16.35
N GLU A 78 25.18 9.80 15.13
CA GLU A 78 26.46 9.30 14.66
C GLU A 78 27.54 10.38 14.69
N ALA A 79 27.21 11.58 14.21
CA ALA A 79 28.13 12.72 14.27
C ALA A 79 28.51 13.07 15.72
N LYS A 80 27.53 13.09 16.65
CA LYS A 80 27.80 13.30 18.09
C LYS A 80 28.66 12.18 18.68
N TYR A 81 28.39 10.92 18.32
CA TYR A 81 29.18 9.78 18.77
C TYR A 81 30.66 9.92 18.35
N TYR A 82 30.92 10.30 17.10
CA TYR A 82 32.28 10.54 16.61
C TYR A 82 32.97 11.75 17.25
N GLN A 83 32.20 12.72 17.75
CA GLN A 83 32.73 13.87 18.48
C GLN A 83 33.06 13.56 19.94
N THR A 84 32.62 12.42 20.48
CA THR A 84 32.94 12.05 21.88
C THR A 84 34.45 11.84 22.06
N VAL A 85 34.97 12.24 23.23
CA VAL A 85 36.40 12.12 23.57
C VAL A 85 36.83 10.66 23.57
N GLU A 86 36.01 9.77 24.10
CA GLU A 86 36.24 8.33 24.12
C GLU A 86 36.42 7.75 22.71
N TYR A 87 35.54 8.10 21.77
CA TYR A 87 35.66 7.66 20.39
C TYR A 87 36.94 8.20 19.74
N GLN A 88 37.25 9.48 19.93
CA GLN A 88 38.46 10.08 19.40
C GLN A 88 39.73 9.41 19.94
N ASP A 89 39.77 9.11 21.24
CA ASP A 89 40.90 8.43 21.87
C ASP A 89 41.05 7.00 21.35
N LEU A 90 39.96 6.23 21.25
CA LEU A 90 39.97 4.90 20.63
C LEU A 90 40.40 4.95 19.16
N ALA A 91 39.92 5.91 18.38
CA ALA A 91 40.27 6.06 16.98
C ALA A 91 41.76 6.43 16.80
N VAL A 92 42.30 7.27 17.67
CA VAL A 92 43.74 7.59 17.71
C VAL A 92 44.55 6.36 18.06
N ARG A 93 44.14 5.57 19.07
CA ARG A 93 44.79 4.30 19.45
C ARG A 93 44.80 3.29 18.30
N GLN A 94 43.66 3.15 17.60
CA GLN A 94 43.55 2.25 16.44
C GLN A 94 44.43 2.69 15.27
N ARG A 95 44.51 4.00 15.00
CA ARG A 95 45.28 4.53 13.85
C ARG A 95 46.78 4.62 14.12
N LEU A 96 47.17 5.07 15.31
CA LEU A 96 48.57 5.29 15.67
C LEU A 96 49.20 4.08 16.36
N GLY A 97 48.42 3.13 16.86
CA GLY A 97 48.92 1.96 17.60
C GLY A 97 49.64 2.34 18.90
N HIS A 98 49.40 3.53 19.42
CA HIS A 98 50.01 4.06 20.64
C HIS A 98 48.96 4.17 21.74
N GLY A 99 49.23 3.55 22.88
CA GLY A 99 48.43 3.70 24.10
C GLY A 99 48.84 4.93 24.90
N SER A 100 48.05 5.25 25.93
CA SER A 100 48.42 6.29 26.89
C SER A 100 49.73 5.92 27.61
N PRO A 101 50.47 6.92 28.14
CA PRO A 101 51.71 6.66 28.88
C PRO A 101 51.49 5.65 30.02
N GLY A 102 52.20 4.51 29.98
CA GLY A 102 52.11 3.44 30.99
C GLY A 102 51.24 2.24 30.62
N GLU A 103 50.55 2.25 29.48
CA GLU A 103 49.64 1.18 29.04
C GLU A 103 50.29 0.20 28.05
N LYS A 104 50.08 -1.11 28.21
CA LYS A 104 50.63 -2.16 27.32
C LYS A 104 49.56 -2.65 26.35
N GLN A 105 49.65 -2.29 25.07
CA GLN A 105 48.70 -2.72 24.04
C GLN A 105 49.10 -4.06 23.39
N LEU A 106 48.12 -4.94 23.16
CA LEU A 106 48.26 -6.20 22.43
C LEU A 106 47.57 -6.06 21.07
N ILE A 107 48.33 -6.13 19.97
CA ILE A 107 47.78 -6.07 18.60
C ILE A 107 47.29 -7.47 18.24
N VAL A 108 45.99 -7.61 18.02
CA VAL A 108 45.33 -8.84 17.56
C VAL A 108 44.92 -8.70 16.09
N PRO A 109 44.97 -9.77 15.28
CA PRO A 109 44.50 -9.73 13.89
C PRO A 109 43.00 -9.41 13.85
N SER A 110 42.55 -8.62 12.86
CA SER A 110 41.14 -8.24 12.72
C SER A 110 40.26 -9.48 12.49
N THR A 111 39.10 -9.49 13.15
CA THR A 111 38.06 -10.52 13.02
C THR A 111 36.89 -10.10 12.14
N ASP A 112 37.02 -9.00 11.39
CA ASP A 112 35.97 -8.51 10.49
C ASP A 112 35.78 -9.50 9.34
N VAL A 113 34.86 -10.45 9.53
CA VAL A 113 34.31 -11.28 8.46
C VAL A 113 33.46 -10.38 7.58
N GLU A 114 33.91 -10.20 6.34
CA GLU A 114 33.21 -9.48 5.29
C GLU A 114 31.92 -10.25 4.95
N THR A 115 30.84 -9.96 5.67
CA THR A 115 29.56 -10.63 5.47
C THR A 115 28.95 -10.13 4.16
N GLU A 116 29.11 -10.94 3.11
CA GLU A 116 28.45 -10.72 1.82
C GLU A 116 26.93 -10.56 2.03
N LYS A 117 26.45 -9.33 1.83
CA LYS A 117 25.03 -8.99 1.92
C LYS A 117 24.29 -9.63 0.74
N THR A 118 23.86 -10.88 0.90
CA THR A 118 22.96 -11.53 -0.04
C THR A 118 21.62 -10.79 -0.02
N SER A 119 21.37 -10.00 -1.06
CA SER A 119 20.12 -9.28 -1.24
C SER A 119 19.02 -10.26 -1.63
N ALA A 120 18.15 -10.61 -0.67
CA ALA A 120 16.96 -11.39 -0.94
C ALA A 120 16.00 -10.58 -1.82
N VAL A 121 15.86 -11.00 -3.08
CA VAL A 121 14.86 -10.45 -4.01
C VAL A 121 13.47 -10.77 -3.44
N SER A 122 12.76 -9.74 -3.00
CA SER A 122 11.38 -9.90 -2.54
C SER A 122 10.47 -10.18 -3.75
N LYS A 123 9.70 -11.27 -3.68
CA LYS A 123 8.62 -11.53 -4.63
C LYS A 123 7.57 -10.44 -4.46
N GLN A 124 7.41 -9.60 -5.48
CA GLN A 124 6.33 -8.63 -5.54
C GLN A 124 5.00 -9.37 -5.56
N GLN A 125 4.28 -9.30 -4.44
CA GLN A 125 2.91 -9.77 -4.31
C GLN A 125 2.04 -8.90 -5.23
N LEU A 126 1.54 -9.47 -6.33
CA LEU A 126 0.60 -8.81 -7.24
C LEU A 126 -0.60 -8.29 -6.45
N THR A 127 -0.66 -6.98 -6.27
CA THR A 127 -1.73 -6.32 -5.53
C THR A 127 -2.98 -6.35 -6.40
N GLU A 128 -4.04 -7.02 -5.97
CA GLU A 128 -5.28 -7.10 -6.73
C GLU A 128 -5.87 -5.71 -6.96
N SER A 129 -6.33 -5.43 -8.18
CA SER A 129 -6.96 -4.13 -8.50
C SER A 129 -8.24 -3.92 -7.69
N ASN A 130 -8.53 -2.65 -7.35
CA ASN A 130 -9.67 -2.29 -6.50
C ASN A 130 -11.01 -2.86 -7.03
N LEU A 131 -11.24 -2.78 -8.35
CA LEU A 131 -12.44 -3.36 -8.97
C LEU A 131 -12.53 -4.88 -8.77
N GLN A 132 -11.40 -5.59 -8.89
CA GLN A 132 -11.36 -7.04 -8.72
C GLN A 132 -11.67 -7.45 -7.28
N GLN A 133 -11.26 -6.64 -6.30
CA GLN A 133 -11.63 -6.83 -4.90
C GLN A 133 -13.15 -6.66 -4.69
N TRP A 134 -13.76 -5.65 -5.31
CA TRP A 134 -15.21 -5.43 -5.23
C TRP A 134 -16.01 -6.53 -5.91
N THR A 135 -15.58 -7.01 -7.09
CA THR A 135 -16.24 -8.13 -7.74
C THR A 135 -16.14 -9.41 -6.89
N ASN A 136 -14.97 -9.65 -6.29
CA ASN A 136 -14.77 -10.81 -5.42
C ASN A 136 -15.59 -10.73 -4.12
N PHE A 137 -15.80 -9.53 -3.58
CA PHE A 137 -16.63 -9.29 -2.41
C PHE A 137 -18.12 -9.51 -2.71
N LEU A 138 -18.64 -8.89 -3.77
CA LEU A 138 -20.07 -8.95 -4.12
C LEU A 138 -20.52 -10.33 -4.57
N PHE A 139 -19.63 -11.09 -5.22
CA PHE A 139 -19.93 -12.42 -5.74
C PHE A 139 -19.26 -13.57 -4.95
N GLY A 140 -18.61 -13.24 -3.82
CA GLY A 140 -18.17 -14.22 -2.82
C GLY A 140 -16.96 -15.08 -3.20
N ALA A 141 -16.12 -14.66 -4.14
CA ALA A 141 -14.97 -15.44 -4.61
C ALA A 141 -13.86 -15.64 -3.54
N ASN A 142 -13.86 -14.86 -2.45
CA ASN A 142 -12.84 -14.91 -1.40
C ASN A 142 -13.08 -15.96 -0.29
N ARG A 143 -14.02 -16.91 -0.44
CA ARG A 143 -14.33 -17.89 0.63
C ARG A 143 -13.36 -19.07 0.77
N LYS A 144 -12.30 -19.17 -0.04
CA LYS A 144 -11.30 -20.25 0.05
C LYS A 144 -9.87 -19.72 0.14
N ARG A 145 -9.49 -19.23 1.32
CA ARG A 145 -8.10 -19.16 1.80
C ARG A 145 -8.15 -18.84 3.31
N SER A 146 -8.37 -19.88 4.11
CA SER A 146 -7.91 -19.97 5.50
C SER A 146 -6.75 -20.95 5.55
#